data_AF-A0A0S2SJW1-F1
#
_entry.id   AF-A0A0S2SJW1-F1
#
_cell.length_a   1.000
_cell.length_b   1.000
_cell.length_c   1.000
_cell.angle_alpha   90.00
_cell.angle_beta   90.00
_cell.angle_gamma   90.00
#
_symmetry.space_group_name_H-M   'P 1'
#
loop_
_entity.id
_entity.type
_entity.pdbx_description
1 polymer ?
#
loop_
_entity_poly.entity_id
_entity_poly.type
_entity_poly.pdbx_seq_one_letter_code
_entity_poly.pdbx_strand_id
1 'polypeptide(L)'
;MTQISPDLPIIGFAAWSGTGKTTLLEQLIPELTGRGLRLAVLKHAHHDFDLDQPGKDSWRLRKAGASQVLIASSRRHAHLTETPQGEAPLGELLAKLDRRALDLILVEGFKHDPIPKIALHRAALGKPLPEVRPEDLLAVASDVPLELPVPLLPLNEVAAIADFIEAHLAAPTRAESGCDALSPAFLSVEQARERILKALTPHPRQQTLPLAQCLGRVLAASLTSPVNVPPHANSAMDGYGLCGTDLACGQWRLMGEVLAGHPSSLQLAPGEAVRIMTGAPLPAGVDTVVMREQAIEEAGMVRFTAPLKRGQNVRQAGEDLAAGAIAIPAATRLGAPELGLAASLGYPELTVLAPLRVALFSTGDEVQAPGEPLRPGAIYDSNRFTLRALIERAGGEVVDLGILPDNQAMMESVLQQAAAECDLVLSSGGVSVGNADYIRDALEKLGAVAFWRIQMRPGRPLAFGKLGETPFFGLPGNPVAAVVCFLQFVLPALHALEGRN
;
A
#
# COMPACT_ATOMS: atom_id res chain seq x y z
N MET A 1 -12.83 -9.32 -28.55
CA MET A 1 -12.49 -8.89 -27.18
C MET A 1 -11.04 -8.43 -27.23
N THR A 2 -10.84 -7.14 -27.41
CA THR A 2 -9.53 -6.52 -27.65
C THR A 2 -8.66 -6.69 -26.41
N GLN A 3 -7.56 -7.42 -26.55
CA GLN A 3 -6.52 -7.53 -25.53
C GLN A 3 -5.95 -6.14 -25.27
N ILE A 4 -6.06 -5.68 -24.04
CA ILE A 4 -5.52 -4.40 -23.60
C ILE A 4 -4.01 -4.59 -23.42
N SER A 5 -3.21 -3.94 -24.27
CA SER A 5 -1.75 -3.92 -24.14
C SER A 5 -1.35 -3.15 -22.85
N PRO A 6 -0.37 -3.64 -22.06
CA PRO A 6 -0.04 -3.05 -20.76
C PRO A 6 0.59 -1.64 -20.80
N ASP A 7 1.09 -1.20 -21.96
CA ASP A 7 1.66 0.14 -22.19
C ASP A 7 1.05 0.75 -23.46
N LEU A 8 0.55 1.99 -23.39
CA LEU A 8 0.02 2.72 -24.56
C LEU A 8 1.20 3.12 -25.48
N PRO A 9 1.29 2.58 -26.71
CA PRO A 9 2.39 2.82 -27.64
C PRO A 9 2.54 4.30 -28.03
N ILE A 10 3.79 4.74 -28.23
CA ILE A 10 4.15 6.12 -28.60
C ILE A 10 5.14 6.09 -29.76
N ILE A 11 4.85 6.83 -30.83
CA ILE A 11 5.75 6.98 -31.98
C ILE A 11 5.94 8.47 -32.30
N GLY A 12 7.18 8.92 -32.24
CA GLY A 12 7.59 10.27 -32.63
C GLY A 12 7.96 10.38 -34.11
N PHE A 13 7.80 11.59 -34.66
CA PHE A 13 8.24 11.91 -36.02
C PHE A 13 9.33 12.98 -36.00
N ALA A 14 10.56 12.57 -36.32
CA ALA A 14 11.71 13.45 -36.36
C ALA A 14 11.98 13.90 -37.80
N ALA A 15 12.11 15.20 -38.03
CA ALA A 15 12.55 15.72 -39.33
C ALA A 15 12.99 17.18 -39.24
N TRP A 16 13.73 17.63 -40.25
CA TRP A 16 13.97 19.05 -40.46
C TRP A 16 12.69 19.81 -40.83
N SER A 17 12.69 21.13 -40.61
CA SER A 17 11.62 22.00 -41.12
C SER A 17 11.60 21.95 -42.65
N GLY A 18 10.40 21.92 -43.24
CA GLY A 18 10.19 21.77 -44.68
C GLY A 18 10.08 20.33 -45.21
N THR A 19 10.34 19.31 -44.39
CA THR A 19 10.31 17.88 -44.81
C THR A 19 8.90 17.33 -45.04
N GLY A 20 7.86 18.08 -44.65
CA GLY A 20 6.46 17.66 -44.80
C GLY A 20 5.93 16.79 -43.66
N LYS A 21 6.47 16.93 -42.42
CA LYS A 21 6.00 16.17 -41.23
C LYS A 21 4.49 16.27 -41.02
N THR A 22 3.98 17.49 -40.92
CA THR A 22 2.54 17.73 -40.71
C THR A 22 1.72 17.13 -41.85
N THR A 23 2.17 17.32 -43.10
CA THR A 23 1.52 16.77 -44.29
C THR A 23 1.47 15.24 -44.27
N LEU A 24 2.55 14.58 -43.84
CA LEU A 24 2.57 13.13 -43.66
C LEU A 24 1.59 12.71 -42.57
N LEU A 25 1.60 13.36 -41.41
CA LEU A 25 0.68 13.04 -40.31
C LEU A 25 -0.79 13.24 -40.69
N GLU A 26 -1.11 14.31 -41.42
CA GLU A 26 -2.45 14.59 -41.95
C GLU A 26 -2.97 13.46 -42.87
N GLN A 27 -2.08 12.79 -43.60
CA GLN A 27 -2.45 11.65 -44.45
C GLN A 27 -2.44 10.32 -43.68
N LEU A 28 -1.51 10.16 -42.73
CA LEU A 28 -1.33 8.94 -41.95
C LEU A 28 -2.42 8.75 -40.88
N ILE A 29 -2.91 9.82 -40.27
CA ILE A 29 -3.95 9.74 -39.24
C ILE A 29 -5.25 9.12 -39.79
N PRO A 30 -5.82 9.58 -40.92
CA PRO A 30 -6.97 8.93 -41.54
C PRO A 30 -6.72 7.46 -41.90
N GLU A 31 -5.53 7.12 -42.38
CA GLU A 31 -5.16 5.73 -42.70
C GLU A 31 -5.18 4.84 -41.44
N LEU A 32 -4.53 5.26 -40.35
CA LEU A 32 -4.49 4.50 -39.09
C LEU A 32 -5.87 4.41 -38.40
N THR A 33 -6.62 5.51 -38.39
CA THR A 33 -8.00 5.51 -37.84
C THR A 33 -8.95 4.66 -38.69
N GLY A 34 -8.79 4.65 -40.02
CA GLY A 34 -9.54 3.79 -40.93
C GLY A 34 -9.29 2.30 -40.68
N ARG A 35 -8.12 1.95 -40.14
CA ARG A 35 -7.75 0.59 -39.69
C ARG A 35 -8.22 0.26 -38.27
N GLY A 36 -8.90 1.21 -37.60
CA GLY A 36 -9.54 1.00 -36.30
C GLY A 36 -8.72 1.45 -35.09
N LEU A 37 -7.57 2.09 -35.28
CA LEU A 37 -6.78 2.62 -34.16
C LEU A 37 -7.37 3.92 -33.63
N ARG A 38 -7.56 4.00 -32.30
CA ARG A 38 -7.92 5.25 -31.62
C ARG A 38 -6.63 5.99 -31.26
N LEU A 39 -6.41 7.16 -31.84
CA LEU A 39 -5.13 7.85 -31.71
C LEU A 39 -5.22 9.20 -31.02
N ALA A 40 -4.14 9.57 -30.35
CA ALA A 40 -3.88 10.93 -29.91
C ALA A 40 -2.68 11.51 -30.64
N VAL A 41 -2.68 12.82 -30.84
CA VAL A 41 -1.56 13.55 -31.43
C VAL A 41 -1.07 14.59 -30.45
N LEU A 42 0.23 14.53 -30.15
CA LEU A 42 0.92 15.51 -29.34
C LEU A 42 1.82 16.34 -30.25
N LYS A 43 1.47 17.61 -30.44
CA LYS A 43 2.23 18.55 -31.27
C LYS A 43 2.96 19.55 -30.39
N HIS A 44 4.28 19.62 -30.54
CA HIS A 44 5.08 20.69 -29.94
C HIS A 44 5.02 21.94 -30.83
N ALA A 45 4.66 23.08 -30.25
CA ALA A 45 4.61 24.37 -30.94
C ALA A 45 5.83 25.23 -30.55
N HIS A 46 6.33 26.04 -31.49
CA HIS A 46 7.40 26.99 -31.20
C HIS A 46 6.80 28.29 -30.63
N HIS A 47 7.28 28.73 -29.45
CA HIS A 47 6.91 29.96 -28.73
C HIS A 47 5.49 30.00 -28.11
N ASP A 48 5.23 31.07 -27.34
CA ASP A 48 3.93 31.40 -26.71
C ASP A 48 2.79 31.31 -27.73
N PHE A 49 2.09 30.18 -27.74
CA PHE A 49 0.87 30.00 -28.50
C PHE A 49 -0.32 30.19 -27.57
N ASP A 50 -1.39 30.83 -28.07
CA ASP A 50 -2.66 30.88 -27.36
C ASP A 50 -3.73 30.19 -28.19
N LEU A 51 -4.43 29.26 -27.55
CA LEU A 51 -5.58 28.57 -28.13
C LEU A 51 -6.88 29.38 -27.97
N ASP A 52 -6.85 30.43 -27.15
CA ASP A 52 -8.00 31.25 -26.82
C ASP A 52 -7.96 32.63 -27.50
N GLN A 53 -9.11 33.29 -27.59
CA GLN A 53 -9.23 34.61 -28.21
C GLN A 53 -9.16 35.72 -27.16
N PRO A 54 -8.29 36.73 -27.34
CA PRO A 54 -8.25 37.89 -26.46
C PRO A 54 -9.62 38.51 -26.23
N GLY A 55 -9.95 38.74 -24.96
CA GLY A 55 -11.21 39.35 -24.55
C GLY A 55 -12.40 38.41 -24.39
N LYS A 56 -12.30 37.11 -24.69
CA LYS A 56 -13.31 36.09 -24.33
C LYS A 56 -13.23 35.73 -22.84
N ASP A 57 -14.31 35.16 -22.29
CA ASP A 57 -14.43 34.91 -20.85
C ASP A 57 -13.33 33.97 -20.32
N SER A 58 -13.08 32.85 -21.01
CA SER A 58 -12.01 31.92 -20.64
C SER A 58 -10.62 32.57 -20.69
N TRP A 59 -10.37 33.44 -21.68
CA TRP A 59 -9.13 34.20 -21.77
C TRP A 59 -8.99 35.19 -20.61
N ARG A 60 -10.07 35.92 -20.28
CA ARG A 60 -10.09 36.86 -19.15
C ARG A 60 -9.85 36.16 -17.83
N LEU A 61 -10.43 34.97 -17.62
CA LEU A 61 -10.21 34.16 -16.41
C LEU A 61 -8.75 33.73 -16.27
N ARG A 62 -8.13 33.25 -17.36
CA ARG A 62 -6.69 32.91 -17.37
C ARG A 62 -5.83 34.13 -17.05
N LYS A 63 -6.06 35.27 -17.74
CA LYS A 63 -5.28 36.50 -17.53
C LYS A 63 -5.54 37.17 -16.17
N ALA A 64 -6.67 36.87 -15.52
CA ALA A 64 -6.93 37.27 -14.13
C ALA A 64 -6.15 36.44 -13.10
N GLY A 65 -5.42 35.40 -13.51
CA GLY A 65 -4.53 34.61 -12.65
C GLY A 65 -4.97 33.17 -12.42
N ALA A 66 -6.00 32.67 -13.12
CA ALA A 66 -6.35 31.25 -13.06
C ALA A 66 -5.22 30.40 -13.69
N SER A 67 -4.56 29.58 -12.88
CA SER A 67 -3.49 28.67 -13.34
C SER A 67 -4.02 27.53 -14.22
N GLN A 68 -5.30 27.20 -14.10
CA GLN A 68 -5.99 26.25 -14.95
C GLN A 68 -7.41 26.71 -15.27
N VAL A 69 -7.84 26.51 -16.52
CA VAL A 69 -9.22 26.76 -16.95
C VAL A 69 -9.71 25.57 -17.78
N LEU A 70 -10.83 24.96 -17.34
CA LEU A 70 -11.52 23.90 -18.05
C LEU A 70 -12.75 24.50 -18.76
N ILE A 71 -12.74 24.44 -20.09
CA ILE A 71 -13.85 24.90 -20.95
C ILE A 71 -14.61 23.65 -21.39
N ALA A 72 -15.92 23.59 -21.17
CA ALA A 72 -16.72 22.42 -21.54
C ALA A 72 -18.01 22.81 -22.26
N SER A 73 -18.48 21.92 -23.15
CA SER A 73 -19.75 21.99 -23.87
C SER A 73 -20.28 20.57 -24.08
N SER A 74 -21.48 20.43 -24.66
CA SER A 74 -22.07 19.12 -24.98
C SER A 74 -21.30 18.30 -26.01
N ARG A 75 -20.37 18.90 -26.77
CA ARG A 75 -19.65 18.22 -27.87
C ARG A 75 -18.14 18.15 -27.69
N ARG A 76 -17.57 18.95 -26.79
CA ARG A 76 -16.13 19.07 -26.60
C ARG A 76 -15.80 19.75 -25.29
N HIS A 77 -14.62 19.46 -24.78
CA HIS A 77 -13.99 20.22 -23.72
C HIS A 77 -12.54 20.54 -24.08
N ALA A 78 -11.97 21.54 -23.41
CA ALA A 78 -10.57 21.93 -23.51
C ALA A 78 -10.06 22.25 -22.10
N HIS A 79 -8.84 21.78 -21.79
CA HIS A 79 -8.18 22.06 -20.52
C HIS A 79 -6.93 22.89 -20.79
N LEU A 80 -6.93 24.13 -20.32
CA LEU A 80 -5.83 25.08 -20.47
C LEU A 80 -5.07 25.14 -19.14
N THR A 81 -3.75 24.96 -19.18
CA THR A 81 -2.87 25.05 -18.01
C THR A 81 -1.79 26.09 -18.30
N GLU A 82 -1.62 27.07 -17.41
CA GLU A 82 -0.52 28.03 -17.47
C GLU A 82 0.76 27.39 -16.92
N THR A 83 1.86 27.47 -17.66
CA THR A 83 3.18 26.96 -17.24
C THR A 83 4.22 28.09 -17.20
N PRO A 84 4.04 29.11 -16.34
CA PRO A 84 4.88 30.32 -16.34
C PRO A 84 6.33 30.06 -15.91
N GLN A 85 6.60 28.91 -15.31
CA GLN A 85 7.92 28.53 -14.77
C GLN A 85 8.77 27.71 -15.76
N GLY A 86 8.25 27.39 -16.94
CA GLY A 86 8.96 26.61 -17.96
C GLY A 86 8.05 25.69 -18.75
N GLU A 87 8.59 25.06 -19.79
CA GLU A 87 7.86 24.12 -20.63
C GLU A 87 7.57 22.81 -19.87
N ALA A 88 6.36 22.27 -20.03
CA ALA A 88 5.99 20.99 -19.45
C ALA A 88 6.77 19.84 -20.11
N PRO A 89 7.44 18.96 -19.35
CA PRO A 89 8.11 17.79 -19.89
C PRO A 89 7.12 16.88 -20.63
N LEU A 90 7.59 16.18 -21.68
CA LEU A 90 6.77 15.28 -22.50
C LEU A 90 5.98 14.28 -21.64
N GLY A 91 6.61 13.70 -20.61
CA GLY A 91 5.97 12.75 -19.70
C GLY A 91 4.74 13.33 -18.97
N GLU A 92 4.77 14.60 -18.58
CA GLU A 92 3.64 15.27 -17.94
C GLU A 92 2.49 15.50 -18.93
N LEU A 93 2.82 15.87 -20.18
CA LEU A 93 1.82 16.05 -21.24
C LEU A 93 1.14 14.73 -21.61
N LEU A 94 1.90 13.64 -21.71
CA LEU A 94 1.38 12.30 -21.96
C LEU A 94 0.45 11.81 -20.85
N ALA A 95 0.73 12.19 -19.58
CA ALA A 95 -0.10 11.83 -18.44
C ALA A 95 -1.50 12.48 -18.46
N LYS A 96 -1.70 13.55 -19.25
CA LYS A 96 -3.00 14.22 -19.42
C LYS A 96 -3.93 13.52 -20.41
N LEU A 97 -3.43 12.56 -21.19
CA LEU A 97 -4.24 11.82 -22.17
C LEU A 97 -4.98 10.66 -21.51
N ASP A 98 -6.23 10.42 -21.92
CA ASP A 98 -6.99 9.25 -21.46
C ASP A 98 -6.48 7.98 -22.15
N ARG A 99 -5.59 7.27 -21.45
CA ARG A 99 -4.94 6.06 -21.98
C ARG A 99 -5.89 4.88 -22.17
N ARG A 100 -7.09 4.90 -21.60
CA ARG A 100 -8.10 3.85 -21.80
C ARG A 100 -8.86 4.03 -23.11
N ALA A 101 -8.90 5.27 -23.60
CA ALA A 101 -9.59 5.65 -24.83
C ALA A 101 -8.71 5.54 -26.08
N LEU A 102 -7.42 5.21 -25.94
CA LEU A 102 -6.41 5.30 -26.99
C LEU A 102 -5.70 3.95 -27.20
N ASP A 103 -5.20 3.75 -28.42
CA ASP A 103 -4.40 2.62 -28.86
C ASP A 103 -2.99 3.05 -29.33
N LEU A 104 -2.80 4.34 -29.66
CA LEU A 104 -1.52 4.89 -30.14
C LEU A 104 -1.42 6.40 -29.86
N ILE A 105 -0.22 6.88 -29.52
CA ILE A 105 0.12 8.31 -29.47
C ILE A 105 1.14 8.64 -30.55
N LEU A 106 0.82 9.61 -31.40
CA LEU A 106 1.74 10.19 -32.36
C LEU A 106 2.33 11.49 -31.80
N VAL A 107 3.66 11.64 -31.85
CA VAL A 107 4.35 12.84 -31.36
C VAL A 107 5.00 13.59 -32.52
N GLU A 108 4.58 14.82 -32.75
CA GLU A 108 5.22 15.75 -33.68
C GLU A 108 6.01 16.79 -32.88
N GLY A 109 7.32 16.60 -32.74
CA GLY A 109 8.17 17.47 -31.91
C GLY A 109 9.09 16.68 -30.98
N PHE A 110 9.47 17.29 -29.86
CA PHE A 110 10.23 16.61 -28.78
C PHE A 110 11.46 15.86 -29.30
N LYS A 111 12.28 16.54 -30.11
CA LYS A 111 13.37 15.93 -30.89
C LYS A 111 14.37 15.18 -30.01
N HIS A 112 14.63 15.70 -28.81
CA HIS A 112 15.63 15.18 -27.88
C HIS A 112 15.04 14.22 -26.86
N ASP A 113 13.72 14.05 -26.78
CA ASP A 113 13.10 13.16 -25.81
C ASP A 113 13.30 11.69 -26.16
N PRO A 114 13.50 10.82 -25.16
CA PRO A 114 13.83 9.41 -25.37
C PRO A 114 12.59 8.58 -25.72
N ILE A 115 12.05 8.76 -26.93
CA ILE A 115 10.89 8.02 -27.45
C ILE A 115 11.20 7.38 -28.81
N PRO A 116 10.58 6.23 -29.13
CA PRO A 116 10.70 5.62 -30.46
C PRO A 116 10.26 6.57 -31.56
N LYS A 117 11.05 6.70 -32.63
CA LYS A 117 10.86 7.70 -33.69
C LYS A 117 11.01 7.12 -35.09
N ILE A 118 10.17 7.61 -36.00
CA ILE A 118 10.37 7.51 -37.44
C ILE A 118 11.00 8.82 -37.91
N ALA A 119 12.21 8.74 -38.48
CA ALA A 119 12.88 9.91 -39.05
C ALA A 119 12.46 10.12 -40.51
N LEU A 120 12.22 11.36 -40.92
CA LEU A 120 11.90 11.68 -42.31
C LEU A 120 13.10 12.30 -43.02
N HIS A 121 13.39 11.83 -44.23
CA HIS A 121 14.41 12.36 -45.11
C HIS A 121 13.83 12.72 -46.47
N ARG A 122 14.09 13.96 -46.92
CA ARG A 122 13.73 14.42 -48.26
C ARG A 122 14.97 14.97 -48.94
N ALA A 123 15.45 14.30 -49.99
CA ALA A 123 16.70 14.66 -50.66
C ALA A 123 16.71 16.10 -51.19
N ALA A 124 15.55 16.58 -51.67
CA ALA A 124 15.38 17.94 -52.18
C ALA A 124 15.69 19.05 -51.16
N LEU A 125 15.70 18.75 -49.85
CA LEU A 125 16.06 19.72 -48.82
C LEU A 125 17.57 19.88 -48.62
N GLY A 126 18.39 18.98 -49.16
CA GLY A 126 19.85 19.01 -48.99
C GLY A 126 20.32 18.92 -47.53
N LYS A 127 19.47 18.40 -46.63
CA LYS A 127 19.78 18.28 -45.19
C LYS A 127 20.09 16.83 -44.84
N PRO A 128 21.02 16.58 -43.90
CA PRO A 128 21.28 15.22 -43.40
C PRO A 128 20.05 14.66 -42.68
N LEU A 129 20.09 13.38 -42.30
CA LEU A 129 19.08 12.79 -41.41
C LEU A 129 18.96 13.62 -40.12
N PRO A 130 17.74 13.76 -39.56
CA PRO A 130 17.58 14.41 -38.27
C PRO A 130 18.32 13.60 -37.20
N GLU A 131 18.93 14.30 -36.25
CA GLU A 131 19.62 13.67 -35.13
C GLU A 131 18.60 12.96 -34.23
N VAL A 132 18.67 11.64 -34.21
CA VAL A 132 17.88 10.73 -33.38
C VAL A 132 18.84 9.72 -32.80
N ARG A 133 18.69 9.41 -31.51
CA ARG A 133 19.53 8.42 -30.85
C ARG A 133 19.32 7.06 -31.52
N PRO A 134 20.38 6.29 -31.83
CA PRO A 134 20.24 5.02 -32.54
C PRO A 134 19.23 4.06 -31.92
N GLU A 135 19.15 4.02 -30.58
CA GLU A 135 18.20 3.20 -29.82
C GLU A 135 16.73 3.64 -29.94
N ASP A 136 16.48 4.90 -30.30
CA ASP A 136 15.14 5.45 -30.49
C ASP A 136 14.69 5.35 -31.96
N LEU A 137 15.59 5.10 -32.90
CA LEU A 137 15.28 5.16 -34.32
C LEU A 137 14.62 3.87 -34.79
N LEU A 138 13.30 3.89 -35.00
CA LEU A 138 12.54 2.73 -35.47
C LEU A 138 12.71 2.49 -36.97
N ALA A 139 12.68 3.55 -37.75
CA ALA A 139 12.74 3.51 -39.21
C ALA A 139 13.09 4.90 -39.76
N VAL A 140 13.53 4.94 -41.02
CA VAL A 140 13.67 6.17 -41.80
C VAL A 140 12.69 6.13 -42.96
N ALA A 141 11.82 7.12 -43.08
CA ALA A 141 11.00 7.30 -44.27
C ALA A 141 11.68 8.27 -45.24
N SER A 142 12.00 7.83 -46.45
CA SER A 142 12.74 8.62 -47.44
C SER A 142 12.15 8.58 -48.86
N ASP A 143 12.37 9.65 -49.63
CA ASP A 143 12.09 9.75 -51.06
C ASP A 143 13.24 9.24 -51.95
N VAL A 144 14.37 8.85 -51.35
CA VAL A 144 15.55 8.30 -52.02
C VAL A 144 16.04 7.04 -51.29
N PRO A 145 16.75 6.13 -51.98
CA PRO A 145 17.39 4.99 -51.32
C PRO A 145 18.50 5.45 -50.38
N LEU A 146 18.56 4.85 -49.19
CA LEU A 146 19.58 5.09 -48.17
C LEU A 146 20.03 3.74 -47.57
N GLU A 147 21.33 3.55 -47.35
CA GLU A 147 21.85 2.39 -46.63
C GLU A 147 21.86 2.70 -45.12
N LEU A 148 21.02 2.00 -44.36
CA LEU A 148 20.78 2.28 -42.95
C LEU A 148 20.66 0.97 -42.15
N PRO A 149 21.02 0.99 -40.85
CA PRO A 149 20.86 -0.16 -39.95
C PRO A 149 19.41 -0.39 -39.50
N VAL A 150 18.47 0.46 -39.94
CA VAL A 150 17.05 0.43 -39.59
C VAL A 150 16.20 0.34 -40.88
N PRO A 151 14.95 -0.14 -40.79
CA PRO A 151 14.04 -0.19 -41.93
C PRO A 151 13.93 1.15 -42.68
N LEU A 152 14.05 1.10 -44.00
CA LEU A 152 13.81 2.23 -44.90
C LEU A 152 12.38 2.13 -45.45
N LEU A 153 11.57 3.15 -45.20
CA LEU A 153 10.17 3.24 -45.64
C LEU A 153 10.05 4.23 -46.81
N PRO A 154 9.22 3.94 -47.83
CA PRO A 154 8.91 4.91 -48.88
C PRO A 154 8.12 6.10 -48.32
N LEU A 155 8.72 7.30 -48.32
CA LEU A 155 8.12 8.51 -47.71
C LEU A 155 6.76 8.89 -48.32
N ASN A 156 6.55 8.59 -49.60
CA ASN A 156 5.34 8.97 -50.34
C ASN A 156 4.26 7.88 -50.34
N GLU A 157 4.52 6.71 -49.71
CA GLU A 157 3.55 5.61 -49.62
C GLU A 157 3.08 5.48 -48.17
N VAL A 158 2.06 6.27 -47.83
CA VAL A 158 1.50 6.35 -46.46
C VAL A 158 1.03 4.98 -45.94
N ALA A 159 0.49 4.14 -46.81
CA ALA A 159 0.05 2.78 -46.45
C ALA A 159 1.21 1.93 -45.93
N ALA A 160 2.40 2.01 -46.54
CA ALA A 160 3.57 1.24 -46.10
C ALA A 160 4.08 1.71 -44.71
N ILE A 161 3.95 3.01 -44.42
CA ILE A 161 4.28 3.56 -43.10
C ILE A 161 3.24 3.10 -42.06
N ALA A 162 1.96 3.05 -42.43
CA ALA A 162 0.91 2.53 -41.56
C ALA A 162 1.08 1.03 -41.28
N ASP A 163 1.41 0.23 -42.30
CA ASP A 163 1.71 -1.21 -42.17
C ASP A 163 2.88 -1.44 -41.21
N PHE A 164 3.94 -0.63 -41.33
CA PHE A 164 5.08 -0.69 -40.42
C PHE A 164 4.68 -0.39 -38.98
N ILE A 165 3.85 0.64 -38.75
CA ILE A 165 3.36 1.00 -37.43
C ILE A 165 2.53 -0.16 -36.84
N GLU A 166 1.57 -0.70 -37.58
CA GLU A 166 0.76 -1.83 -37.10
C GLU A 166 1.60 -3.07 -36.78
N ALA A 167 2.57 -3.40 -37.63
CA ALA A 167 3.51 -4.49 -37.36
C ALA A 167 4.33 -4.23 -36.09
N HIS A 168 4.77 -2.99 -35.87
CA HIS A 168 5.47 -2.58 -34.66
C HIS A 168 4.59 -2.68 -33.40
N LEU A 169 3.30 -2.37 -33.52
CA LEU A 169 2.33 -2.51 -32.42
C LEU A 169 1.97 -3.96 -32.11
N ALA A 170 2.00 -4.84 -33.12
CA ALA A 170 1.65 -6.26 -33.00
C ALA A 170 2.83 -7.15 -32.57
N ALA A 171 4.07 -6.67 -32.70
CA ALA A 171 5.24 -7.43 -32.30
C ALA A 171 5.21 -7.71 -30.79
N PRO A 172 5.39 -8.97 -30.33
CA PRO A 172 5.57 -9.25 -28.91
C PRO A 172 6.77 -8.45 -28.43
N THR A 173 6.60 -7.73 -27.30
CA THR A 173 7.67 -6.98 -26.65
C THR A 173 8.83 -7.93 -26.37
N ARG A 174 9.81 -7.93 -27.27
CA ARG A 174 11.06 -8.66 -27.12
C ARG A 174 11.73 -8.10 -25.87
N ALA A 175 11.75 -8.90 -24.82
CA ALA A 175 12.72 -8.73 -23.75
C ALA A 175 14.10 -9.07 -24.35
N GLU A 176 14.74 -8.11 -25.02
CA GLU A 176 16.12 -8.24 -25.46
C GLU A 176 16.91 -7.02 -24.98
N SER A 177 17.68 -7.27 -23.91
CA SER A 177 19.11 -7.00 -23.82
C SER A 177 19.65 -5.89 -24.73
N GLY A 178 19.63 -4.67 -24.20
CA GLY A 178 20.35 -3.53 -24.73
C GLY A 178 20.69 -2.61 -23.57
N CYS A 179 21.99 -2.43 -23.34
CA CYS A 179 22.57 -1.49 -22.39
C CYS A 179 21.82 -0.15 -22.49
N ASP A 180 21.22 0.31 -21.38
CA ASP A 180 20.39 1.53 -21.18
C ASP A 180 18.84 1.44 -21.24
N ALA A 181 18.22 0.27 -21.45
CA ALA A 181 16.75 0.18 -21.46
C ALA A 181 16.12 -0.18 -20.10
N LEU A 182 16.05 0.79 -19.18
CA LEU A 182 15.18 0.70 -17.99
C LEU A 182 13.70 0.73 -18.45
N SER A 183 12.99 -0.39 -18.28
CA SER A 183 11.56 -0.57 -18.63
C SER A 183 10.71 0.69 -18.34
N PRO A 184 9.86 1.15 -19.30
CA PRO A 184 9.11 2.41 -19.19
C PRO A 184 7.87 2.33 -18.27
N ALA A 185 7.61 1.20 -17.61
CA ALA A 185 6.43 1.03 -16.77
C ALA A 185 6.53 1.85 -15.46
N PHE A 186 6.05 3.10 -15.51
CA PHE A 186 5.81 3.92 -14.33
C PHE A 186 4.59 3.39 -13.56
N LEU A 187 4.82 2.52 -12.57
CA LEU A 187 3.76 2.06 -11.69
C LEU A 187 3.35 3.18 -10.73
N SER A 188 2.05 3.38 -10.54
CA SER A 188 1.58 4.15 -9.38
C SER A 188 1.91 3.39 -8.09
N VAL A 189 1.94 4.11 -6.96
CA VAL A 189 2.12 3.48 -5.63
C VAL A 189 1.10 2.37 -5.40
N GLU A 190 -0.16 2.62 -5.78
CA GLU A 190 -1.24 1.65 -5.63
C GLU A 190 -1.05 0.42 -6.51
N GLN A 191 -0.68 0.59 -7.79
CA GLN A 191 -0.43 -0.52 -8.71
C GLN A 191 0.75 -1.37 -8.24
N ALA A 192 1.83 -0.74 -7.76
CA ALA A 192 2.99 -1.45 -7.24
C ALA A 192 2.61 -2.25 -5.99
N ARG A 193 1.89 -1.64 -5.05
CA ARG A 193 1.40 -2.32 -3.85
C ARG A 193 0.49 -3.49 -4.21
N GLU A 194 -0.46 -3.31 -5.11
CA GLU A 194 -1.37 -4.38 -5.55
C GLU A 194 -0.61 -5.55 -6.18
N ARG A 195 0.38 -5.26 -7.05
CA ARG A 195 1.23 -6.29 -7.66
C ARG A 195 2.06 -7.04 -6.63
N ILE A 196 2.66 -6.32 -5.67
CA ILE A 196 3.41 -6.93 -4.56
C ILE A 196 2.49 -7.87 -3.80
N LEU A 197 1.36 -7.37 -3.30
CA LEU A 197 0.44 -8.15 -2.47
C LEU A 197 -0.09 -9.39 -3.20
N LYS A 198 -0.37 -9.29 -4.50
CA LYS A 198 -0.78 -10.44 -5.33
C LYS A 198 0.30 -11.49 -5.54
N ALA A 199 1.58 -11.12 -5.45
CA ALA A 199 2.71 -12.03 -5.63
C ALA A 199 3.08 -12.77 -4.34
N LEU A 200 2.60 -12.31 -3.19
CA LEU A 200 2.88 -12.91 -1.89
C LEU A 200 1.94 -14.07 -1.59
N THR A 201 2.48 -15.12 -0.99
CA THR A 201 1.71 -16.23 -0.45
C THR A 201 1.74 -16.12 1.07
N PRO A 202 0.58 -15.94 1.74
CA PRO A 202 0.54 -15.89 3.20
C PRO A 202 1.00 -17.21 3.81
N HIS A 203 1.88 -17.12 4.81
CA HIS A 203 2.40 -18.28 5.55
C HIS A 203 2.43 -17.99 7.05
N PRO A 204 1.26 -17.72 7.68
CA PRO A 204 1.19 -17.35 9.08
C PRO A 204 1.68 -18.51 9.96
N ARG A 205 2.86 -18.33 10.56
CA ARG A 205 3.37 -19.23 11.60
C ARG A 205 2.70 -18.87 12.93
N GLN A 206 2.37 -19.87 13.73
CA GLN A 206 1.72 -19.67 15.03
C GLN A 206 2.62 -20.17 16.14
N GLN A 207 2.51 -19.53 17.30
CA GLN A 207 3.15 -19.96 18.53
C GLN A 207 2.24 -19.65 19.71
N THR A 208 2.27 -20.51 20.73
CA THR A 208 1.59 -20.25 22.00
C THR A 208 2.57 -19.62 22.97
N LEU A 209 2.18 -18.49 23.56
CA LEU A 209 2.98 -17.77 24.54
C LEU A 209 2.17 -17.53 25.82
N PRO A 210 2.83 -17.48 27.00
CA PRO A 210 2.21 -16.99 28.22
C PRO A 210 1.62 -15.59 28.00
N LEU A 211 0.46 -15.30 28.60
CA LEU A 211 -0.27 -14.04 28.41
C LEU A 211 0.61 -12.79 28.64
N ALA A 212 1.51 -12.86 29.63
CA ALA A 212 2.45 -11.79 29.95
C ALA A 212 3.44 -11.44 28.82
N GLN A 213 3.64 -12.34 27.85
CA GLN A 213 4.54 -12.18 26.71
C GLN A 213 3.78 -11.86 25.40
N CYS A 214 2.46 -11.73 25.47
CA CYS A 214 1.61 -11.50 24.30
C CYS A 214 1.44 -10.02 23.92
N LEU A 215 1.95 -9.07 24.71
CA LEU A 215 1.83 -7.64 24.40
C LEU A 215 2.43 -7.31 23.04
N GLY A 216 1.64 -6.65 22.20
CA GLY A 216 2.03 -6.26 20.84
C GLY A 216 2.01 -7.40 19.82
N ARG A 217 1.74 -8.65 20.23
CA ARG A 217 1.57 -9.79 19.30
C ARG A 217 0.19 -9.75 18.64
N VAL A 218 0.05 -10.49 17.56
CA VAL A 218 -1.21 -10.60 16.81
C VAL A 218 -1.87 -11.94 17.14
N LEU A 219 -3.15 -11.93 17.51
CA LEU A 219 -3.88 -13.15 17.84
C LEU A 219 -4.10 -14.03 16.60
N ALA A 220 -3.77 -15.32 16.69
CA ALA A 220 -3.85 -16.23 15.53
C ALA A 220 -5.29 -16.66 15.20
N ALA A 221 -6.13 -16.84 16.23
CA ALA A 221 -7.52 -17.24 16.10
C ALA A 221 -8.39 -16.49 17.13
N SER A 222 -9.67 -16.28 16.83
CA SER A 222 -10.57 -15.56 17.73
C SER A 222 -10.64 -16.22 19.11
N LEU A 223 -10.52 -15.43 20.15
CA LEU A 223 -10.70 -15.86 21.53
C LEU A 223 -12.19 -15.85 21.84
N THR A 224 -12.75 -17.00 22.22
CA THR A 224 -14.14 -17.11 22.67
C THR A 224 -14.21 -17.10 24.19
N SER A 225 -15.25 -16.53 24.79
CA SER A 225 -15.37 -16.54 26.24
C SER A 225 -15.71 -17.94 26.79
N PRO A 226 -14.91 -18.54 27.70
CA PRO A 226 -15.27 -19.80 28.34
C PRO A 226 -16.32 -19.62 29.44
N VAL A 227 -16.55 -18.38 29.88
CA VAL A 227 -17.42 -18.02 31.00
C VAL A 227 -18.38 -16.90 30.61
N ASN A 228 -19.44 -16.72 31.38
CA ASN A 228 -20.23 -15.51 31.32
C ASN A 228 -19.49 -14.37 32.03
N VAL A 229 -19.62 -13.14 31.53
CA VAL A 229 -19.20 -11.91 32.21
C VAL A 229 -20.43 -11.02 32.37
N PRO A 230 -20.87 -10.75 33.62
CA PRO A 230 -20.46 -11.41 34.86
C PRO A 230 -20.83 -12.91 34.89
N PRO A 231 -20.17 -13.75 35.72
CA PRO A 231 -20.39 -15.20 35.74
C PRO A 231 -21.74 -15.60 36.36
N HIS A 232 -22.29 -14.76 37.23
CA HIS A 232 -23.54 -14.94 37.94
C HIS A 232 -24.32 -13.62 37.94
N ALA A 233 -25.62 -13.69 38.19
CA ALA A 233 -26.38 -12.47 38.46
C ALA A 233 -25.84 -11.82 39.73
N ASN A 234 -25.55 -10.52 39.67
CA ASN A 234 -24.97 -9.78 40.79
C ASN A 234 -25.58 -8.39 40.96
N SER A 235 -25.30 -7.80 42.12
CA SER A 235 -25.79 -6.47 42.45
C SER A 235 -25.05 -5.39 41.64
N ALA A 236 -25.79 -4.47 41.01
CA ALA A 236 -25.22 -3.32 40.32
C ALA A 236 -24.81 -2.17 41.26
N MET A 237 -25.31 -2.18 42.50
CA MET A 237 -25.17 -1.08 43.47
C MET A 237 -25.04 -1.63 44.90
N ASP A 238 -24.58 -0.81 45.84
CA ASP A 238 -24.66 -1.13 47.27
C ASP A 238 -26.09 -0.91 47.77
N GLY A 239 -26.65 -1.86 48.50
CA GLY A 239 -28.03 -1.75 48.93
C GLY A 239 -28.63 -3.01 49.52
N TYR A 240 -29.88 -3.29 49.14
CA TYR A 240 -30.71 -4.34 49.71
C TYR A 240 -31.31 -5.22 48.63
N GLY A 241 -31.03 -6.52 48.69
CA GLY A 241 -31.60 -7.54 47.83
C GLY A 241 -32.94 -8.04 48.37
N LEU A 242 -33.96 -8.08 47.51
CA LEU A 242 -35.35 -8.44 47.82
C LEU A 242 -35.89 -9.48 46.84
N CYS A 243 -36.99 -10.13 47.23
CA CYS A 243 -37.84 -10.88 46.30
C CYS A 243 -38.79 -9.94 45.54
N GLY A 244 -38.60 -9.79 44.22
CA GLY A 244 -39.34 -8.84 43.40
C GLY A 244 -40.80 -9.18 43.13
N THR A 245 -41.30 -10.34 43.57
CA THR A 245 -42.73 -10.66 43.58
C THR A 245 -43.45 -10.11 44.82
N ASP A 246 -42.71 -9.64 45.82
CA ASP A 246 -43.24 -9.18 47.10
C ASP A 246 -42.96 -7.68 47.36
N LEU A 247 -42.81 -6.89 46.30
CA LEU A 247 -42.51 -5.45 46.40
C LEU A 247 -43.62 -4.65 47.12
N ALA A 248 -44.85 -5.19 47.17
CA ALA A 248 -45.97 -4.57 47.85
C ALA A 248 -45.95 -4.76 49.38
N CYS A 249 -45.04 -5.58 49.93
CA CYS A 249 -44.88 -5.81 51.37
C CYS A 249 -44.63 -4.51 52.15
N GLY A 250 -43.87 -3.58 51.56
CA GLY A 250 -43.59 -2.25 52.11
C GLY A 250 -42.51 -2.21 53.20
N GLN A 251 -42.26 -3.31 53.90
CA GLN A 251 -41.20 -3.42 54.90
C GLN A 251 -40.69 -4.88 54.99
N TRP A 252 -39.36 -5.08 55.01
CA TRP A 252 -38.73 -6.40 54.95
C TRP A 252 -37.82 -6.65 56.15
N ARG A 253 -37.75 -7.91 56.63
CA ARG A 253 -36.85 -8.33 57.70
C ARG A 253 -35.43 -8.55 57.17
N LEU A 254 -34.44 -7.95 57.82
CA LEU A 254 -33.04 -8.10 57.43
C LEU A 254 -32.47 -9.43 57.93
N MET A 255 -32.05 -10.28 57.01
CA MET A 255 -31.56 -11.64 57.29
C MET A 255 -30.03 -11.74 57.37
N GLY A 256 -29.31 -10.71 56.92
CA GLY A 256 -27.85 -10.69 56.95
C GLY A 256 -27.24 -9.77 55.90
N GLU A 257 -26.02 -10.10 55.49
CA GLU A 257 -25.23 -9.37 54.51
C GLU A 257 -24.53 -10.32 53.53
N VAL A 258 -24.46 -9.94 52.25
CA VAL A 258 -23.71 -10.61 51.18
C VAL A 258 -22.66 -9.66 50.63
N LEU A 259 -21.40 -10.07 50.74
CA LEU A 259 -20.23 -9.32 50.31
C LEU A 259 -19.68 -9.88 48.98
N ALA A 260 -19.03 -9.04 48.18
CA ALA A 260 -18.34 -9.49 46.98
C ALA A 260 -17.21 -10.47 47.34
N GLY A 261 -17.09 -11.56 46.57
CA GLY A 261 -16.07 -12.60 46.80
C GLY A 261 -16.41 -13.61 47.91
N HIS A 262 -17.50 -13.42 48.66
CA HIS A 262 -17.93 -14.35 49.71
C HIS A 262 -19.23 -15.06 49.31
N PRO A 263 -19.19 -16.36 48.98
CA PRO A 263 -20.41 -17.11 48.65
C PRO A 263 -21.34 -17.13 49.87
N SER A 264 -22.61 -16.79 49.66
CA SER A 264 -23.64 -16.84 50.69
C SER A 264 -24.56 -18.04 50.45
N SER A 265 -24.81 -18.81 51.50
CA SER A 265 -25.82 -19.87 51.51
C SER A 265 -27.21 -19.36 51.93
N LEU A 266 -27.37 -18.05 52.10
CA LEU A 266 -28.64 -17.43 52.45
C LEU A 266 -29.68 -17.72 51.35
N GLN A 267 -30.88 -18.08 51.79
CA GLN A 267 -32.06 -18.22 50.94
C GLN A 267 -33.12 -17.30 51.52
N LEU A 268 -33.61 -16.36 50.72
CA LEU A 268 -34.58 -15.37 51.16
C LEU A 268 -36.00 -15.81 50.80
N ALA A 269 -36.88 -15.76 51.79
CA ALA A 269 -38.32 -15.88 51.59
C ALA A 269 -38.95 -14.51 51.27
N PRO A 270 -40.18 -14.47 50.72
CA PRO A 270 -40.98 -13.24 50.70
C PRO A 270 -41.07 -12.60 52.10
N GLY A 271 -41.02 -11.27 52.16
CA GLY A 271 -40.95 -10.49 53.40
C GLY A 271 -39.55 -10.33 54.00
N GLU A 272 -38.52 -10.92 53.38
CA GLU A 272 -37.12 -10.83 53.82
C GLU A 272 -36.26 -10.00 52.86
N ALA A 273 -35.22 -9.39 53.41
CA ALA A 273 -34.21 -8.62 52.69
C ALA A 273 -32.80 -8.93 53.19
N VAL A 274 -31.80 -8.68 52.35
CA VAL A 274 -30.39 -8.88 52.68
C VAL A 274 -29.59 -7.65 52.27
N ARG A 275 -28.64 -7.21 53.10
CA ARG A 275 -27.68 -6.19 52.66
C ARG A 275 -26.77 -6.80 51.61
N ILE A 276 -26.57 -6.12 50.50
CA ILE A 276 -25.78 -6.63 49.38
C ILE A 276 -24.88 -5.54 48.83
N MET A 277 -23.61 -5.85 48.66
CA MET A 277 -22.62 -4.93 48.10
C MET A 277 -22.57 -5.07 46.57
N THR A 278 -22.09 -4.02 45.90
CA THR A 278 -21.87 -4.00 44.45
C THR A 278 -20.98 -5.16 44.03
N GLY A 279 -21.38 -5.87 42.97
CA GLY A 279 -20.68 -7.03 42.43
C GLY A 279 -20.91 -8.34 43.20
N ALA A 280 -21.57 -8.31 44.36
CA ALA A 280 -21.87 -9.53 45.11
C ALA A 280 -22.94 -10.39 44.40
N PRO A 281 -22.76 -11.72 44.33
CA PRO A 281 -23.75 -12.63 43.73
C PRO A 281 -25.11 -12.54 44.44
N LEU A 282 -26.19 -12.60 43.68
CA LEU A 282 -27.53 -12.62 44.28
C LEU A 282 -27.77 -13.96 45.00
N PRO A 283 -28.20 -13.96 46.27
CA PRO A 283 -28.61 -15.17 46.96
C PRO A 283 -29.93 -15.71 46.41
N ALA A 284 -30.24 -16.98 46.71
CA ALA A 284 -31.48 -17.59 46.23
C ALA A 284 -32.71 -16.84 46.77
N GLY A 285 -33.69 -16.59 45.90
CA GLY A 285 -34.89 -15.83 46.23
C GLY A 285 -34.79 -14.32 45.99
N VAL A 286 -33.60 -13.80 45.68
CA VAL A 286 -33.39 -12.39 45.33
C VAL A 286 -33.32 -12.20 43.82
N ASP A 287 -34.15 -11.29 43.30
CA ASP A 287 -34.13 -10.88 41.89
C ASP A 287 -34.12 -9.35 41.70
N THR A 288 -34.16 -8.58 42.79
CA THR A 288 -34.31 -7.12 42.77
C THR A 288 -33.41 -6.48 43.82
N VAL A 289 -32.68 -5.41 43.46
CA VAL A 289 -31.82 -4.67 44.39
C VAL A 289 -32.26 -3.20 44.49
N VAL A 290 -32.32 -2.68 45.71
CA VAL A 290 -32.63 -1.27 45.99
C VAL A 290 -31.42 -0.58 46.61
N MET A 291 -31.07 0.60 46.09
CA MET A 291 -29.91 1.37 46.54
C MET A 291 -30.02 1.72 48.02
N ARG A 292 -28.88 1.68 48.73
CA ARG A 292 -28.83 1.97 50.18
C ARG A 292 -29.38 3.37 50.51
N GLU A 293 -29.16 4.34 49.64
CA GLU A 293 -29.60 5.73 49.79
C GLU A 293 -31.13 5.88 49.83
N GLN A 294 -31.85 4.88 49.32
CA GLN A 294 -33.32 4.85 49.30
C GLN A 294 -33.90 4.08 50.47
N ALA A 295 -33.06 3.50 51.32
CA ALA A 295 -33.45 2.63 52.41
C ALA A 295 -33.49 3.36 53.75
N ILE A 296 -34.48 3.02 54.56
CA ILE A 296 -34.54 3.40 55.96
C ILE A 296 -34.57 2.11 56.77
N GLU A 297 -33.50 1.91 57.54
CA GLU A 297 -33.31 0.74 58.37
C GLU A 297 -33.65 1.08 59.83
N GLU A 298 -34.57 0.33 60.43
CA GLU A 298 -34.99 0.51 61.82
C GLU A 298 -35.28 -0.87 62.44
N ALA A 299 -34.71 -1.15 63.61
CA ALA A 299 -34.98 -2.35 64.42
C ALA A 299 -34.89 -3.71 63.68
N GLY A 300 -33.92 -3.88 62.77
CA GLY A 300 -33.73 -5.12 62.00
C GLY A 300 -34.69 -5.28 60.81
N MET A 301 -35.41 -4.21 60.46
CA MET A 301 -36.27 -4.14 59.29
C MET A 301 -35.78 -3.03 58.35
N VAL A 302 -36.11 -3.14 57.06
CA VAL A 302 -35.84 -2.11 56.06
C VAL A 302 -37.12 -1.72 55.32
N ARG A 303 -37.29 -0.42 55.08
CA ARG A 303 -38.32 0.16 54.19
C ARG A 303 -37.67 1.07 53.17
N PHE A 304 -38.35 1.31 52.04
CA PHE A 304 -37.81 2.14 50.97
C PHE A 304 -38.67 3.38 50.71
N THR A 305 -38.02 4.48 50.37
CA THR A 305 -38.68 5.78 50.14
C THR A 305 -39.08 6.00 48.69
N ALA A 306 -38.50 5.24 47.76
CA ALA A 306 -38.75 5.32 46.33
C ALA A 306 -39.63 4.16 45.82
N PRO A 307 -40.37 4.35 44.71
CA PRO A 307 -41.09 3.27 44.05
C PRO A 307 -40.15 2.14 43.63
N LEU A 308 -40.57 0.89 43.85
CA LEU A 308 -39.78 -0.29 43.55
C LEU A 308 -40.19 -0.91 42.21
N LYS A 309 -39.23 -1.25 41.37
CA LYS A 309 -39.42 -2.02 40.14
C LYS A 309 -38.72 -3.36 40.24
N ARG A 310 -39.44 -4.43 39.91
CA ARG A 310 -38.89 -5.79 39.84
C ARG A 310 -37.70 -5.84 38.87
N GLY A 311 -36.62 -6.49 39.29
CA GLY A 311 -35.42 -6.69 38.47
C GLY A 311 -34.46 -5.49 38.46
N GLN A 312 -34.76 -4.39 39.15
CA GLN A 312 -33.91 -3.20 39.08
C GLN A 312 -32.55 -3.44 39.79
N ASN A 313 -31.51 -2.75 39.29
CA ASN A 313 -30.14 -2.78 39.81
C ASN A 313 -29.53 -4.19 39.91
N VAL A 314 -29.97 -5.11 39.06
CA VAL A 314 -29.39 -6.45 38.90
C VAL A 314 -28.73 -6.55 37.55
N ARG A 315 -27.49 -6.99 37.54
CA ARG A 315 -26.76 -7.36 36.33
C ARG A 315 -26.93 -8.85 36.10
N GLN A 316 -27.34 -9.24 34.90
CA GLN A 316 -27.57 -10.64 34.57
C GLN A 316 -26.24 -11.34 34.21
N ALA A 317 -26.19 -12.65 34.44
CA ALA A 317 -25.04 -13.43 34.01
C ALA A 317 -24.87 -13.33 32.49
N GLY A 318 -23.66 -12.98 32.04
CA GLY A 318 -23.31 -12.88 30.63
C GLY A 318 -23.87 -11.66 29.91
N GLU A 319 -24.39 -10.66 30.64
CA GLU A 319 -24.92 -9.44 30.02
C GLU A 319 -23.84 -8.63 29.27
N ASP A 320 -22.59 -8.65 29.74
CA ASP A 320 -21.47 -7.98 29.06
C ASP A 320 -20.90 -8.88 27.96
N LEU A 321 -20.68 -10.16 28.30
CA LEU A 321 -20.16 -11.17 27.38
C LEU A 321 -20.67 -12.56 27.76
N ALA A 322 -21.43 -13.16 26.87
CA ALA A 322 -21.92 -14.52 27.05
C ALA A 322 -20.81 -15.56 26.81
N ALA A 323 -20.87 -16.68 27.54
CA ALA A 323 -20.05 -17.84 27.25
C ALA A 323 -20.27 -18.30 25.79
N GLY A 324 -19.16 -18.62 25.11
CA GLY A 324 -19.13 -18.98 23.69
C GLY A 324 -19.09 -17.80 22.72
N ALA A 325 -19.36 -16.57 23.16
CA ALA A 325 -19.24 -15.38 22.30
C ALA A 325 -17.76 -15.06 22.00
N ILE A 326 -17.50 -14.44 20.85
CA ILE A 326 -16.15 -13.96 20.51
C ILE A 326 -15.81 -12.76 21.40
N ALA A 327 -14.80 -12.94 22.25
CA ALA A 327 -14.25 -11.91 23.12
C ALA A 327 -13.26 -11.01 22.36
N ILE A 328 -12.33 -11.64 21.61
CA ILE A 328 -11.29 -10.95 20.84
C ILE A 328 -11.23 -11.58 19.46
N PRO A 329 -11.46 -10.84 18.36
CA PRO A 329 -11.36 -11.38 17.01
C PRO A 329 -9.94 -11.83 16.65
N ALA A 330 -9.82 -12.85 15.78
CA ALA A 330 -8.56 -13.20 15.13
C ALA A 330 -7.91 -11.98 14.45
N ALA A 331 -6.59 -12.02 14.25
CA ALA A 331 -5.80 -10.94 13.65
C ALA A 331 -5.78 -9.62 14.44
N THR A 332 -6.33 -9.60 15.67
CA THR A 332 -6.25 -8.45 16.58
C THR A 332 -4.84 -8.32 17.15
N ARG A 333 -4.26 -7.12 17.08
CA ARG A 333 -3.02 -6.80 17.80
C ARG A 333 -3.32 -6.56 19.27
N LEU A 334 -2.71 -7.36 20.15
CA LEU A 334 -2.97 -7.37 21.58
C LEU A 334 -2.32 -6.16 22.27
N GLY A 335 -3.14 -5.22 22.73
CA GLY A 335 -2.76 -4.13 23.63
C GLY A 335 -3.13 -4.43 25.08
N ALA A 336 -3.00 -3.42 25.95
CA ALA A 336 -3.37 -3.57 27.36
C ALA A 336 -4.85 -3.98 27.58
N PRO A 337 -5.85 -3.45 26.84
CA PRO A 337 -7.25 -3.86 27.01
C PRO A 337 -7.49 -5.33 26.66
N GLU A 338 -6.91 -5.80 25.55
CA GLU A 338 -7.08 -7.17 25.08
C GLU A 338 -6.45 -8.18 26.05
N LEU A 339 -5.27 -7.85 26.60
CA LEU A 339 -4.64 -8.70 27.63
C LEU A 339 -5.46 -8.72 28.92
N GLY A 340 -6.01 -7.58 29.33
CA GLY A 340 -6.90 -7.51 30.50
C GLY A 340 -8.16 -8.34 30.33
N LEU A 341 -8.77 -8.31 29.14
CA LEU A 341 -9.93 -9.14 28.80
C LEU A 341 -9.55 -10.63 28.76
N ALA A 342 -8.46 -11.01 28.09
CA ALA A 342 -8.02 -12.41 28.08
C ALA A 342 -7.73 -12.94 29.50
N ALA A 343 -7.10 -12.12 30.35
CA ALA A 343 -6.87 -12.46 31.76
C ALA A 343 -8.18 -12.62 32.55
N SER A 344 -9.14 -11.71 32.38
CA SER A 344 -10.42 -11.78 33.10
C SER A 344 -11.27 -12.99 32.71
N LEU A 345 -11.03 -13.52 31.50
CA LEU A 345 -11.62 -14.75 30.98
C LEU A 345 -10.86 -16.02 31.39
N GLY A 346 -9.74 -15.88 32.10
CA GLY A 346 -8.96 -17.00 32.63
C GLY A 346 -7.97 -17.63 31.66
N TYR A 347 -7.56 -16.93 30.58
CA TYR A 347 -6.55 -17.44 29.65
C TYR A 347 -5.12 -17.22 30.20
N PRO A 348 -4.35 -18.28 30.50
CA PRO A 348 -2.96 -18.13 30.96
C PRO A 348 -1.97 -17.93 29.80
N GLU A 349 -2.36 -18.36 28.60
CA GLU A 349 -1.57 -18.32 27.38
C GLU A 349 -2.47 -18.07 26.17
N LEU A 350 -1.91 -17.53 25.10
CA LEU A 350 -2.60 -17.25 23.86
C LEU A 350 -1.80 -17.78 22.67
N THR A 351 -2.50 -18.32 21.68
CA THR A 351 -1.92 -18.64 20.37
C THR A 351 -1.88 -17.37 19.53
N VAL A 352 -0.67 -16.92 19.22
CA VAL A 352 -0.38 -15.70 18.47
C VAL A 352 0.40 -16.02 17.21
N LEU A 353 0.42 -15.08 16.27
CA LEU A 353 1.31 -15.15 15.11
C LEU A 353 2.77 -15.04 15.58
N ALA A 354 3.60 -15.96 15.10
CA ALA A 354 5.03 -15.92 15.31
C ALA A 354 5.64 -14.78 14.47
N PRO A 355 6.68 -14.08 14.97
CA PRO A 355 7.37 -13.04 14.22
C PRO A 355 7.87 -13.54 12.87
N LEU A 356 7.66 -12.74 11.82
CA LEU A 356 8.32 -12.95 10.54
C LEU A 356 9.82 -12.67 10.69
N ARG A 357 10.66 -13.60 10.24
CA ARG A 357 12.11 -13.43 10.17
C ARG A 357 12.44 -12.65 8.90
N VAL A 358 13.06 -11.48 9.05
CA VAL A 358 13.43 -10.59 7.96
C VAL A 358 14.94 -10.47 7.91
N ALA A 359 15.56 -10.98 6.86
CA ALA A 359 16.97 -10.75 6.61
C ALA A 359 17.19 -9.32 6.14
N LEU A 360 18.12 -8.60 6.76
CA LEU A 360 18.39 -7.19 6.46
C LEU A 360 19.88 -6.97 6.23
N PHE A 361 20.21 -6.29 5.13
CA PHE A 361 21.59 -5.94 4.81
C PHE A 361 21.71 -4.60 4.09
N SER A 362 22.92 -4.05 4.14
CA SER A 362 23.37 -2.89 3.37
C SER A 362 24.47 -3.29 2.38
N THR A 363 24.75 -2.44 1.40
CA THR A 363 25.75 -2.67 0.35
C THR A 363 26.30 -1.32 -0.12
N GLY A 364 27.46 -1.32 -0.77
CA GLY A 364 28.11 -0.12 -1.29
C GLY A 364 29.42 0.19 -0.56
N ASP A 365 30.47 0.40 -1.34
CA ASP A 365 31.83 0.67 -0.85
C ASP A 365 31.93 1.94 0.02
N GLU A 366 31.02 2.89 -0.19
CA GLU A 366 30.91 4.11 0.59
C GLU A 366 30.35 3.88 2.01
N VAL A 367 29.68 2.74 2.26
CA VAL A 367 28.95 2.51 3.50
C VAL A 367 29.87 1.97 4.59
N GLN A 368 29.79 2.55 5.79
CA GLN A 368 30.60 2.15 6.95
C GLN A 368 29.72 1.96 8.19
N ALA A 369 30.06 0.96 9.01
CA ALA A 369 29.39 0.75 10.29
C ALA A 369 29.73 1.90 11.28
N PRO A 370 28.79 2.30 12.15
CA PRO A 370 29.09 3.25 13.22
C PRO A 370 30.05 2.65 14.25
N GLY A 371 30.90 3.49 14.85
CA GLY A 371 31.83 3.10 15.93
C GLY A 371 33.29 3.47 15.67
N GLU A 372 33.67 3.62 14.40
CA GLU A 372 35.01 4.04 13.98
C GLU A 372 34.96 5.35 13.18
N PRO A 373 36.04 6.15 13.16
CA PRO A 373 36.11 7.35 12.32
C PRO A 373 35.81 7.06 10.85
N LEU A 374 35.06 7.96 10.19
CA LEU A 374 34.74 7.81 8.77
C LEU A 374 36.01 7.81 7.91
N ARG A 375 36.13 6.79 7.06
CA ARG A 375 37.09 6.81 5.97
C ARG A 375 36.78 7.99 5.02
N PRO A 376 37.78 8.58 4.36
CA PRO A 376 37.53 9.59 3.33
C PRO A 376 36.56 9.09 2.26
N GLY A 377 35.49 9.84 2.00
CA GLY A 377 34.45 9.48 1.03
C GLY A 377 33.38 8.50 1.53
N ALA A 378 33.50 8.00 2.77
CA ALA A 378 32.52 7.11 3.35
C ALA A 378 31.37 7.85 4.08
N ILE A 379 30.25 7.16 4.22
CA ILE A 379 29.08 7.55 5.01
C ILE A 379 28.71 6.44 5.99
N TYR A 380 28.10 6.80 7.12
CA TYR A 380 27.63 5.79 8.07
C TYR A 380 26.33 5.13 7.59
N ASP A 381 26.23 3.81 7.84
CA ASP A 381 25.01 3.03 7.63
C ASP A 381 23.90 3.47 8.59
N SER A 382 22.99 4.31 8.09
CA SER A 382 21.82 4.76 8.84
C SER A 382 20.55 3.99 8.48
N ASN A 383 20.47 3.45 7.27
CA ASN A 383 19.25 2.78 6.78
C ASN A 383 19.03 1.46 7.50
N ARG A 384 20.07 0.64 7.71
CA ARG A 384 19.93 -0.66 8.39
C ARG A 384 19.38 -0.53 9.80
N PHE A 385 19.84 0.47 10.56
CA PHE A 385 19.32 0.74 11.91
C PHE A 385 17.87 1.23 11.88
N THR A 386 17.55 2.12 10.94
CA THR A 386 16.18 2.63 10.77
C THR A 386 15.21 1.53 10.38
N LEU A 387 15.57 0.70 9.39
CA LEU A 387 14.74 -0.39 8.89
C LEU A 387 14.60 -1.50 9.94
N ARG A 388 15.66 -1.83 10.69
CA ARG A 388 15.59 -2.74 11.84
C ARG A 388 14.48 -2.32 12.81
N ALA A 389 14.52 -1.07 13.27
CA ALA A 389 13.54 -0.56 14.23
C ALA A 389 12.11 -0.58 13.66
N LEU A 390 11.95 -0.32 12.36
CA LEU A 390 10.64 -0.39 11.69
C LEU A 390 10.11 -1.83 11.58
N ILE A 391 10.97 -2.81 11.31
CA ILE A 391 10.60 -4.24 11.28
C ILE A 391 10.20 -4.73 12.67
N GLU A 392 11.02 -4.43 13.69
CA GLU A 392 10.74 -4.82 15.08
C GLU A 392 9.45 -4.18 15.58
N ARG A 393 9.20 -2.91 15.24
CA ARG A 393 7.93 -2.22 15.52
C ARG A 393 6.74 -2.86 14.80
N ALA A 394 6.94 -3.37 13.58
CA ALA A 394 5.92 -4.14 12.87
C ALA A 394 5.67 -5.52 13.51
N GLY A 395 6.54 -5.98 14.42
CA GLY A 395 6.42 -7.27 15.11
C GLY A 395 7.30 -8.38 14.53
N GLY A 396 8.12 -8.07 13.51
CA GLY A 396 9.07 -9.00 12.92
C GLY A 396 10.37 -9.14 13.72
N GLU A 397 11.16 -10.13 13.36
CA GLU A 397 12.49 -10.42 13.89
C GLU A 397 13.53 -10.15 12.80
N VAL A 398 14.60 -9.42 13.12
CA VAL A 398 15.61 -9.02 12.15
C VAL A 398 16.82 -9.95 12.22
N VAL A 399 17.13 -10.60 11.11
CA VAL A 399 18.40 -11.31 10.88
C VAL A 399 19.36 -10.34 10.19
N ASP A 400 20.33 -9.82 10.94
CA ASP A 400 21.28 -8.83 10.45
C ASP A 400 22.42 -9.49 9.68
N LEU A 401 22.55 -9.18 8.38
CA LEU A 401 23.66 -9.65 7.58
C LEU A 401 24.77 -8.58 7.44
N GLY A 402 24.60 -7.43 8.08
CA GLY A 402 25.59 -6.35 8.08
C GLY A 402 25.68 -5.58 6.76
N ILE A 403 26.89 -5.12 6.46
CA ILE A 403 27.23 -4.48 5.19
C ILE A 403 27.92 -5.54 4.34
N LEU A 404 27.28 -5.96 3.26
CA LEU A 404 27.86 -6.94 2.35
C LEU A 404 28.84 -6.25 1.40
N PRO A 405 30.01 -6.85 1.13
CA PRO A 405 30.94 -6.33 0.14
C PRO A 405 30.38 -6.54 -1.27
N ASP A 406 30.82 -5.70 -2.20
CA ASP A 406 30.46 -5.80 -3.63
C ASP A 406 31.22 -6.97 -4.29
N ASN A 407 30.89 -8.20 -3.89
CA ASN A 407 31.42 -9.47 -4.40
C ASN A 407 30.27 -10.42 -4.76
N GLN A 408 30.18 -10.77 -6.05
CA GLN A 408 29.07 -11.58 -6.58
C GLN A 408 28.91 -12.94 -5.89
N ALA A 409 29.98 -13.72 -5.76
CA ALA A 409 29.89 -15.08 -5.21
C ALA A 409 29.48 -15.08 -3.73
N MET A 410 29.97 -14.11 -2.96
CA MET A 410 29.56 -13.93 -1.56
C MET A 410 28.10 -13.49 -1.47
N MET A 411 27.69 -12.52 -2.29
CA MET A 411 26.30 -12.03 -2.34
C MET A 411 25.33 -13.16 -2.66
N GLU A 412 25.63 -13.98 -3.68
CA GLU A 412 24.82 -15.14 -4.06
C GLU A 412 24.66 -16.13 -2.90
N SER A 413 25.76 -16.51 -2.24
CA SER A 413 25.74 -17.43 -1.10
C SER A 413 24.90 -16.88 0.07
N VAL A 414 25.07 -15.60 0.39
CA VAL A 414 24.38 -14.95 1.51
C VAL A 414 22.88 -14.83 1.23
N LEU A 415 22.50 -14.43 0.01
CA LEU A 415 21.10 -14.32 -0.41
C LEU A 415 20.41 -15.69 -0.43
N GLN A 416 21.11 -16.74 -0.88
CA GLN A 416 20.57 -18.10 -0.89
C GLN A 416 20.31 -18.61 0.54
N GLN A 417 21.24 -18.37 1.47
CA GLN A 417 21.05 -18.73 2.88
C GLN A 417 19.92 -17.92 3.51
N ALA A 418 19.88 -16.61 3.28
CA ALA A 418 18.82 -15.73 3.79
C ALA A 418 17.43 -16.16 3.29
N ALA A 419 17.31 -16.52 2.01
CA ALA A 419 16.06 -17.00 1.42
C ALA A 419 15.60 -18.33 2.02
N ALA A 420 16.52 -19.20 2.45
CA ALA A 420 16.18 -20.49 3.06
C ALA A 420 15.76 -20.37 4.54
N GLU A 421 16.24 -19.36 5.26
CA GLU A 421 16.02 -19.21 6.69
C GLU A 421 14.99 -18.13 7.07
N CYS A 422 14.71 -17.17 6.19
CA CYS A 422 13.88 -16.01 6.47
C CYS A 422 12.61 -15.99 5.62
N ASP A 423 11.59 -15.27 6.10
CA ASP A 423 10.31 -15.09 5.41
C ASP A 423 10.36 -13.91 4.41
N LEU A 424 11.34 -13.01 4.55
CA LEU A 424 11.56 -11.87 3.66
C LEU A 424 13.03 -11.45 3.68
N VAL A 425 13.56 -11.03 2.52
CA VAL A 425 14.90 -10.45 2.40
C VAL A 425 14.80 -8.98 2.00
N LEU A 426 15.46 -8.10 2.75
CA LEU A 426 15.40 -6.65 2.59
C LEU A 426 16.82 -6.07 2.43
N SER A 427 17.04 -5.39 1.31
CA SER A 427 18.23 -4.57 1.11
C SER A 427 17.93 -3.10 1.38
N SER A 428 18.78 -2.45 2.16
CA SER A 428 18.67 -1.05 2.59
C SER A 428 19.22 -0.05 1.54
N GLY A 429 19.82 -0.55 0.46
CA GLY A 429 20.49 0.21 -0.59
C GLY A 429 20.84 -0.66 -1.82
N GLY A 430 21.67 -0.15 -2.74
CA GLY A 430 22.19 -0.97 -3.87
C GLY A 430 21.26 -1.15 -5.08
N VAL A 431 20.09 -0.50 -5.09
CA VAL A 431 19.09 -0.60 -6.18
C VAL A 431 19.27 0.49 -7.24
N SER A 432 20.34 1.26 -7.15
CA SER A 432 20.64 2.40 -8.04
C SER A 432 21.45 1.94 -9.25
N VAL A 433 21.24 2.64 -10.37
CA VAL A 433 21.79 2.43 -11.73
C VAL A 433 23.33 2.36 -11.87
N GLY A 434 24.10 2.38 -10.77
CA GLY A 434 25.58 2.32 -10.79
C GLY A 434 26.21 1.14 -10.03
N ASN A 435 25.63 0.71 -8.90
CA ASN A 435 26.16 -0.40 -8.07
C ASN A 435 25.26 -1.65 -8.11
N ALA A 436 24.17 -1.60 -8.89
CA ALA A 436 23.15 -2.65 -8.94
C ALA A 436 23.57 -3.88 -9.77
N ASP A 437 24.77 -3.92 -10.36
CA ASP A 437 25.14 -5.03 -11.26
C ASP A 437 25.26 -6.36 -10.50
N TYR A 438 25.96 -6.41 -9.36
CA TYR A 438 26.10 -7.67 -8.62
C TYR A 438 24.82 -8.15 -7.94
N ILE A 439 24.02 -7.22 -7.42
CA ILE A 439 22.72 -7.56 -6.80
C ILE A 439 21.75 -8.01 -7.89
N ARG A 440 21.65 -7.30 -9.02
CA ARG A 440 20.80 -7.72 -10.13
C ARG A 440 21.22 -9.09 -10.66
N ASP A 441 22.51 -9.30 -10.92
CA ASP A 441 23.00 -10.57 -11.48
C ASP A 441 22.81 -11.74 -10.50
N ALA A 442 23.03 -11.52 -9.19
CA ALA A 442 22.74 -12.52 -8.16
C ALA A 442 21.24 -12.81 -8.05
N LEU A 443 20.40 -11.77 -8.12
CA LEU A 443 18.95 -11.88 -8.07
C LEU A 443 18.37 -12.58 -9.31
N GLU A 444 18.90 -12.32 -10.51
CA GLU A 444 18.49 -12.97 -11.77
C GLU A 444 18.83 -14.46 -11.79
N LYS A 445 19.93 -14.88 -11.15
CA LYS A 445 20.28 -16.30 -11.01
C LYS A 445 19.45 -17.02 -9.95
N LEU A 446 19.14 -16.33 -8.85
CA LEU A 446 18.46 -16.93 -7.70
C LEU A 446 16.92 -16.84 -7.79
N GLY A 447 16.37 -16.03 -8.69
CA GLY A 447 14.94 -15.93 -8.89
C GLY A 447 14.51 -14.83 -9.86
N ALA A 448 13.31 -14.31 -9.64
CA ALA A 448 12.68 -13.33 -10.52
C ALA A 448 12.54 -12.00 -9.78
N VAL A 449 13.37 -11.02 -10.14
CA VAL A 449 13.32 -9.67 -9.58
C VAL A 449 13.04 -8.64 -10.66
N ALA A 450 12.03 -7.81 -10.39
CA ALA A 450 11.68 -6.69 -11.23
C ALA A 450 12.11 -5.38 -10.57
N PHE A 451 12.81 -4.55 -11.33
CA PHE A 451 13.21 -3.22 -10.92
C PHE A 451 12.19 -2.20 -11.43
N TRP A 452 11.46 -1.59 -10.51
CA TRP A 452 10.35 -0.70 -10.81
C TRP A 452 10.72 0.77 -10.61
N ARG A 453 10.10 1.61 -11.43
CA ARG A 453 10.09 3.07 -11.25
C ARG A 453 8.70 3.50 -10.80
N ILE A 454 8.57 3.78 -9.51
CA ILE A 454 7.30 4.16 -8.90
C ILE A 454 7.04 5.66 -9.07
N GLN A 455 5.81 6.03 -9.42
CA GLN A 455 5.33 7.41 -9.45
C GLN A 455 5.16 7.97 -8.03
N MET A 456 6.27 8.15 -7.33
CA MET A 456 6.31 8.71 -5.99
C MET A 456 7.56 9.56 -5.79
N ARG A 457 7.49 10.48 -4.83
CA ARG A 457 8.63 11.26 -4.36
C ARG A 457 8.56 11.42 -2.84
N PRO A 458 9.63 11.10 -2.10
CA PRO A 458 10.83 10.36 -2.52
C PRO A 458 10.54 8.86 -2.76
N GLY A 459 11.50 8.08 -3.27
CA GLY A 459 11.35 6.61 -3.39
C GLY A 459 11.02 6.07 -4.78
N ARG A 460 11.47 6.75 -5.84
CA ARG A 460 11.21 6.35 -7.23
C ARG A 460 11.74 4.96 -7.60
N PRO A 461 12.98 4.54 -7.28
CA PRO A 461 13.42 3.18 -7.57
C PRO A 461 12.97 2.20 -6.47
N LEU A 462 12.42 1.05 -6.87
CA LEU A 462 12.11 -0.05 -5.97
C LEU A 462 12.43 -1.36 -6.68
N ALA A 463 13.21 -2.24 -6.07
CA ALA A 463 13.33 -3.62 -6.55
C ALA A 463 12.37 -4.50 -5.75
N PHE A 464 11.62 -5.33 -6.46
CA PHE A 464 10.75 -6.32 -5.86
C PHE A 464 10.81 -7.63 -6.65
N GLY A 465 10.86 -8.75 -5.95
CA GLY A 465 10.78 -10.05 -6.57
C GLY A 465 10.82 -11.18 -5.57
N LYS A 466 11.28 -12.35 -6.01
CA LYS A 466 11.44 -13.52 -5.16
C LYS A 466 12.81 -14.17 -5.36
N LEU A 467 13.37 -14.65 -4.26
CA LEU A 467 14.51 -15.57 -4.17
C LEU A 467 13.93 -16.97 -3.89
N GLY A 468 13.76 -17.79 -4.92
CA GLY A 468 12.86 -18.94 -4.83
C GLY A 468 11.41 -18.49 -4.55
N GLU A 469 10.86 -18.85 -3.39
CA GLU A 469 9.56 -18.36 -2.93
C GLU A 469 9.64 -17.15 -1.97
N THR A 470 10.83 -16.85 -1.46
CA THR A 470 11.02 -15.83 -0.43
C THR A 470 11.05 -14.43 -1.06
N PRO A 471 10.14 -13.52 -0.68
CA PRO A 471 10.08 -12.18 -1.25
C PRO A 471 11.35 -11.37 -0.94
N PHE A 472 11.81 -10.66 -1.96
CA PHE A 472 12.95 -9.75 -1.88
C PHE A 472 12.49 -8.31 -2.14
N PHE A 473 12.99 -7.38 -1.32
CA PHE A 473 12.82 -5.94 -1.50
C PHE A 473 14.19 -5.26 -1.51
N GLY A 474 14.44 -4.47 -2.56
CA GLY A 474 15.55 -3.53 -2.58
C GLY A 474 15.01 -2.11 -2.44
N LEU A 475 15.44 -1.39 -1.41
CA LEU A 475 15.05 0.00 -1.14
C LEU A 475 16.11 1.02 -1.61
N PRO A 476 15.71 2.25 -1.95
CA PRO A 476 16.66 3.31 -2.29
C PRO A 476 17.64 3.61 -1.15
N GLY A 477 18.90 3.91 -1.48
CA GLY A 477 19.93 4.26 -0.49
C GLY A 477 19.70 5.59 0.24
N ASN A 478 18.84 6.49 -0.29
CA ASN A 478 18.48 7.73 0.42
C ASN A 478 17.64 7.41 1.68
N PRO A 479 18.01 7.88 2.88
CA PRO A 479 17.34 7.48 4.13
C PRO A 479 15.84 7.79 4.18
N VAL A 480 15.43 8.97 3.72
CA VAL A 480 14.00 9.34 3.71
C VAL A 480 13.25 8.47 2.71
N ALA A 481 13.83 8.22 1.54
CA ALA A 481 13.24 7.36 0.52
C ALA A 481 13.08 5.90 1.02
N ALA A 482 14.07 5.36 1.72
CA ALA A 482 14.01 4.02 2.30
C ALA A 482 12.83 3.89 3.28
N VAL A 483 12.65 4.85 4.18
CA VAL A 483 11.52 4.86 5.13
C VAL A 483 10.19 4.92 4.41
N VAL A 484 10.04 5.81 3.42
CA VAL A 484 8.78 5.95 2.67
C VAL A 484 8.47 4.66 1.90
N CYS A 485 9.46 4.06 1.22
CA CYS A 485 9.27 2.79 0.52
C CYS A 485 8.96 1.64 1.49
N PHE A 486 9.60 1.58 2.66
CA PHE A 486 9.27 0.58 3.69
C PHE A 486 7.80 0.69 4.09
N LEU A 487 7.34 1.89 4.46
CA LEU A 487 5.97 2.11 4.92
C LEU A 487 4.92 1.83 3.83
N GLN A 488 5.24 2.10 2.56
CA GLN A 488 4.30 1.93 1.45
C GLN A 488 4.26 0.50 0.88
N PHE A 489 5.35 -0.25 0.97
CA PHE A 489 5.50 -1.55 0.28
C PHE A 489 5.85 -2.69 1.21
N VAL A 490 6.88 -2.53 2.04
CA VAL A 490 7.38 -3.61 2.90
C VAL A 490 6.43 -3.86 4.08
N LEU A 491 5.95 -2.81 4.73
CA LEU A 491 5.03 -2.95 5.86
C LEU A 491 3.70 -3.63 5.47
N PRO A 492 3.03 -3.25 4.37
CA PRO A 492 1.87 -4.00 3.87
C PRO A 492 2.22 -5.44 3.48
N ALA A 493 3.41 -5.69 2.91
CA ALA A 493 3.86 -7.04 2.59
C ALA A 493 4.04 -7.91 3.83
N LEU A 494 4.62 -7.38 4.91
CA LEU A 494 4.72 -8.08 6.20
C LEU A 494 3.33 -8.44 6.75
N HIS A 495 2.38 -7.50 6.72
CA HIS A 495 1.01 -7.77 7.13
C HIS A 495 0.36 -8.87 6.28
N ALA A 496 0.53 -8.83 4.95
CA ALA A 496 -0.04 -9.83 4.06
C ALA A 496 0.57 -11.23 4.25
N LEU A 497 1.88 -11.33 4.51
CA LEU A 497 2.55 -12.58 4.85
C LEU A 497 2.03 -13.18 6.17
N GLU A 498 1.68 -12.33 7.13
CA GLU A 498 0.97 -12.69 8.37
C GLU A 498 -0.51 -13.06 8.15
N GLY A 499 -1.05 -12.92 6.95
CA GLY A 499 -2.47 -13.14 6.65
C GLY A 499 -3.40 -12.02 7.11
N ARG A 500 -2.87 -10.81 7.33
CA ARG A 500 -3.60 -9.61 7.72
C ARG A 500 -3.84 -8.75 6.47
N ASN A 501 -5.09 -8.35 6.24
CA ASN A 501 -5.48 -7.47 5.12
C ASN A 501 -5.34 -5.99 5.47
#